data_AF-A0A523RE30-F1
#
_entry.id   AF-A0A523RE30-F1
#
_cell.length_a   1.000
_cell.length_b   1.000
_cell.length_c   1.000
_cell.angle_alpha   90.00
_cell.angle_beta   90.00
_cell.angle_gamma   90.00
#
_symmetry.space_group_name_H-M   'P 1'
#
loop_
_entity.id
_entity.type
_entity.pdbx_description
1 polymer ?
#
loop_
_entity_poly.entity_id
_entity_poly.type
_entity_poly.pdbx_seq_one_letter_code
_entity_poly.pdbx_strand_id
1 'polypeptide(L)'
;KPEELGIVVCGGKGKVSRRAPSEIEKFSDVFSLSDKKIGELKYASRMAAKVDNTCLQDGYQLYHHCFVLSEDGDWAVVQQGMHERLARRYHWLSEDIRSFVEEPHTGIAGDRREKVVLDMTARDSEETRKTSLDLVRDDPRRLGGYVREAEQRTLDDYLARSPQVLTLIMPTRHTISDLTERTMAALRKAYELQPSNYEELVAIRGIGPKAVRALALVSDLIYGKSPSWRDPAKYSFAHGGKDGVPYPVDKLTYQKTTEILEGAIQEAKLERKEKLNAIRRLHEFL
;
A
#
# COMPACT_ATOMS: atom_id res chain seq x y z
N LYS A 1 0.38 15.41 29.87
CA LYS A 1 0.58 16.34 28.72
C LYS A 1 1.50 15.68 27.70
N PRO A 2 1.56 16.12 26.43
CA PRO A 2 2.56 15.62 25.47
C PRO A 2 3.97 15.54 26.05
N GLU A 3 4.39 16.56 26.81
CA GLU A 3 5.71 16.63 27.45
C GLU A 3 5.91 15.61 28.60
N GLU A 4 4.83 15.02 29.11
CA GLU A 4 4.90 14.03 30.21
C GLU A 4 4.84 12.58 29.70
N LEU A 5 4.26 12.38 28.50
CA LEU A 5 4.10 11.06 27.88
C LEU A 5 5.13 10.78 26.78
N GLY A 6 5.83 11.80 26.29
CA GLY A 6 6.78 11.70 25.18
C GLY A 6 6.15 11.32 23.85
N ILE A 7 4.82 11.35 23.73
CA ILE A 7 4.08 10.89 22.54
C ILE A 7 2.92 11.85 22.22
N VAL A 8 2.71 12.11 20.92
CA VAL A 8 1.54 12.82 20.39
C VAL A 8 0.87 12.04 19.27
N VAL A 9 -0.42 12.32 19.06
CA VAL A 9 -1.21 11.76 17.96
C VAL A 9 -1.74 12.89 17.10
N CYS A 10 -1.42 12.84 15.81
CA CYS A 10 -1.81 13.79 14.79
C CYS A 10 -2.78 13.14 13.78
N GLY A 11 -3.68 13.94 13.22
CA GLY A 11 -4.69 13.50 12.28
C GLY A 11 -6.00 13.10 12.95
N GLY A 12 -6.76 12.24 12.29
CA GLY A 12 -8.08 11.83 12.71
C GLY A 12 -8.98 11.47 11.53
N LYS A 13 -10.29 11.57 11.73
CA LYS A 13 -11.30 11.12 10.75
C LYS A 13 -11.69 12.23 9.77
N GLY A 14 -11.99 11.84 8.53
CA GLY A 14 -12.62 12.71 7.54
C GLY A 14 -11.79 13.97 7.23
N LYS A 15 -12.32 15.16 7.52
CA LYS A 15 -11.59 16.42 7.27
C LYS A 15 -10.39 16.60 8.20
N VAL A 16 -10.41 15.98 9.38
CA VAL A 16 -9.36 16.12 10.40
C VAL A 16 -8.07 15.42 9.98
N SER A 17 -8.13 14.34 9.20
CA SER A 17 -6.94 13.64 8.68
C SER A 17 -6.00 14.58 7.92
N ARG A 18 -6.55 15.61 7.25
CA ARG A 18 -5.78 16.58 6.47
C ARG A 18 -5.00 17.58 7.31
N ARG A 19 -5.28 17.66 8.63
CA ARG A 19 -4.57 18.53 9.57
C ARG A 19 -3.29 17.91 10.13
N ALA A 20 -3.03 16.62 9.85
CA ALA A 20 -1.86 15.94 10.38
C ALA A 20 -0.54 16.70 10.12
N PRO A 21 -0.26 17.25 8.91
CA PRO A 21 0.99 17.99 8.69
C PRO A 21 1.14 19.25 9.56
N SER A 22 0.04 19.99 9.81
CA SER A 22 0.05 21.17 10.68
C SER A 22 0.13 20.80 12.16
N GLU A 23 -0.47 19.68 12.55
CA GLU A 23 -0.38 19.17 13.92
C GLU A 23 1.03 18.64 14.22
N ILE A 24 1.66 17.94 13.27
CA ILE A 24 3.06 17.50 13.35
C ILE A 24 3.99 18.68 13.60
N GLU A 25 3.86 19.77 12.84
CA GLU A 25 4.66 20.99 13.04
C GLU A 25 4.51 21.52 14.46
N LYS A 26 3.27 21.78 14.88
CA LYS A 26 2.96 22.33 16.19
C LYS A 26 3.51 21.49 17.34
N PHE A 27 3.39 20.16 17.26
CA PHE A 27 3.86 19.28 18.34
C PHE A 27 5.36 18.99 18.26
N SER A 28 5.96 19.06 17.08
CA SER A 28 7.41 18.93 16.94
C SER A 28 8.16 20.12 17.56
N ASP A 29 7.55 21.31 17.53
CA ASP A 29 8.07 22.49 18.25
C ASP A 29 8.10 22.25 19.77
N VAL A 30 7.08 21.55 20.31
CA VAL A 30 7.04 21.18 21.74
C VAL A 30 8.16 20.20 22.09
N PHE A 31 8.45 19.25 21.20
CA PHE A 31 9.54 18.29 21.36
C PHE A 31 10.92 18.82 20.94
N SER A 32 11.03 20.11 20.55
CA SER A 32 12.29 20.72 20.12
C SER A 32 13.00 19.97 18.97
N LEU A 33 12.23 19.35 18.08
CA LEU A 33 12.76 18.65 16.91
C LEU A 33 13.29 19.67 15.88
N SER A 34 14.38 19.31 15.18
CA SER A 34 14.93 20.17 14.12
C SER A 34 13.97 20.35 12.93
N ASP A 35 14.04 21.50 12.25
CA ASP A 35 13.25 21.78 11.03
C ASP A 35 13.37 20.68 9.96
N LYS A 36 14.56 20.09 9.83
CA LYS A 36 14.80 18.96 8.93
C LYS A 36 13.93 17.76 9.30
N LYS A 37 13.92 17.39 10.59
CA LYS A 37 13.11 16.28 11.11
C LYS A 37 11.62 16.57 10.95
N ILE A 38 11.18 17.81 11.19
CA ILE A 38 9.80 18.24 10.96
C ILE A 38 9.40 18.03 9.49
N GLY A 39 10.30 18.39 8.56
CA GLY A 39 10.12 18.16 7.12
C GLY A 39 9.97 16.68 6.77
N GLU A 40 10.82 15.83 7.32
CA GLU A 40 10.79 14.37 7.16
C GLU A 40 9.49 13.77 7.69
N LEU A 41 9.02 14.17 8.88
CA LEU A 41 7.77 13.70 9.48
C LEU A 41 6.54 14.11 8.65
N LYS A 42 6.51 15.36 8.17
CA LYS A 42 5.47 15.82 7.25
C LYS A 42 5.49 15.05 5.93
N TYR A 43 6.68 14.69 5.44
CA TYR A 43 6.83 13.88 4.23
C TYR A 43 6.31 12.46 4.45
N ALA A 44 6.77 11.79 5.52
CA ALA A 44 6.33 10.46 5.92
C ALA A 44 4.80 10.37 6.06
N SER A 45 4.19 11.33 6.77
CA SER A 45 2.73 11.38 6.92
C SER A 45 2.00 11.49 5.58
N ARG A 46 2.54 12.26 4.62
CA ARG A 46 1.93 12.43 3.30
C ARG A 46 2.14 11.21 2.43
N MET A 47 3.34 10.64 2.45
CA MET A 47 3.70 9.47 1.65
C MET A 47 2.97 8.22 2.08
N ALA A 48 2.83 7.96 3.38
CA ALA A 48 2.01 6.85 3.87
C ALA A 48 0.59 6.94 3.29
N ALA A 49 -0.08 8.09 3.44
CA ALA A 49 -1.43 8.28 2.91
C ALA A 49 -1.49 8.20 1.39
N LYS A 50 -0.43 8.62 0.71
CA LYS A 50 -0.33 8.59 -0.74
C LYS A 50 -0.24 7.16 -1.25
N VAL A 51 0.64 6.36 -0.66
CA VAL A 51 0.94 4.97 -1.05
C VAL A 51 -0.28 4.08 -0.81
N ASP A 52 -0.87 4.16 0.38
CA ASP A 52 -2.07 3.38 0.75
C ASP A 52 -3.27 3.66 -0.16
N ASN A 53 -3.36 4.88 -0.68
CA ASN A 53 -4.43 5.26 -1.58
C ASN A 53 -4.11 4.96 -3.06
N THR A 54 -2.84 5.02 -3.47
CA THR A 54 -2.44 5.12 -4.88
C THR A 54 -1.72 3.88 -5.40
N CYS A 55 -0.76 3.37 -4.63
CA CYS A 55 0.07 2.22 -5.01
C CYS A 55 -0.61 0.91 -4.65
N LEU A 56 -1.39 0.88 -3.56
CA LEU A 56 -2.23 -0.23 -3.19
C LEU A 56 -3.69 0.09 -3.54
N GLN A 57 -4.25 -0.62 -4.52
CA GLN A 57 -5.61 -0.38 -5.00
C GLN A 57 -6.48 -1.59 -4.72
N ASP A 58 -6.91 -1.69 -3.46
CA ASP A 58 -7.73 -2.76 -2.91
C ASP A 58 -9.23 -2.41 -2.80
N GLY A 59 -9.61 -1.20 -3.21
CA GLY A 59 -10.99 -0.72 -3.16
C GLY A 59 -11.40 -0.09 -1.84
N TYR A 60 -10.53 -0.09 -0.81
CA TYR A 60 -10.82 0.55 0.48
C TYR A 60 -10.46 2.03 0.44
N GLN A 61 -11.47 2.89 0.59
CA GLN A 61 -11.26 4.33 0.60
C GLN A 61 -10.79 4.80 1.98
N LEU A 62 -9.61 5.43 2.04
CA LEU A 62 -9.07 6.00 3.27
C LEU A 62 -10.00 7.06 3.86
N TYR A 63 -10.35 6.91 5.13
CA TYR A 63 -11.21 7.84 5.86
C TYR A 63 -10.62 8.26 7.22
N HIS A 64 -9.59 7.57 7.70
CA HIS A 64 -8.91 7.85 8.94
C HIS A 64 -7.40 7.81 8.73
N HIS A 65 -6.70 8.81 9.25
CA HIS A 65 -5.24 8.89 9.27
C HIS A 65 -4.80 9.19 10.69
N CYS A 66 -4.09 8.26 11.33
CA CYS A 66 -3.55 8.42 12.67
C CYS A 66 -2.03 8.37 12.57
N PHE A 67 -1.37 9.50 12.86
CA PHE A 67 0.08 9.62 12.87
C PHE A 67 0.53 9.79 14.32
N VAL A 68 1.20 8.78 14.87
CA VAL A 68 1.77 8.80 16.22
C VAL A 68 3.23 9.22 16.11
N LEU A 69 3.66 10.16 16.95
CA LEU A 69 5.00 10.73 16.97
C LEU A 69 5.56 10.69 18.40
N SER A 70 6.78 10.20 18.57
CA SER A 70 7.52 10.28 19.83
C SER A 70 8.36 11.56 19.91
N GLU A 71 8.83 11.90 21.12
CA GLU A 71 9.77 12.99 21.37
C GLU A 71 11.13 12.79 20.70
N ASP A 72 11.57 11.54 20.51
CA ASP A 72 12.78 11.18 19.77
C ASP A 72 12.61 11.31 18.24
N GLY A 73 11.37 11.53 17.79
CA GLY A 73 11.04 11.67 16.37
C GLY A 73 10.80 10.35 15.64
N ASP A 74 10.61 9.25 16.37
CA ASP A 74 10.06 8.02 15.83
C ASP A 74 8.57 8.16 15.59
N TRP A 75 8.05 7.39 14.64
CA TRP A 75 6.66 7.55 14.23
C TRP A 75 6.02 6.24 13.79
N ALA A 76 4.71 6.18 13.96
CA ALA A 76 3.88 5.11 13.43
C ALA A 76 2.66 5.71 12.73
N VAL A 77 2.23 5.10 11.62
CA VAL A 77 0.97 5.48 10.97
C VAL A 77 0.01 4.31 10.99
N VAL A 78 -1.19 4.56 11.48
CA VAL A 78 -2.33 3.65 11.39
C VAL A 78 -3.40 4.31 10.54
N GLN A 79 -3.49 3.89 9.29
CA GLN A 79 -4.54 4.35 8.37
C GLN A 79 -5.71 3.41 8.41
N GLN A 80 -6.89 3.93 8.08
CA GLN A 80 -8.08 3.12 7.94
C GLN A 80 -8.82 3.42 6.66
N GLY A 81 -8.99 2.38 5.85
CA GLY A 81 -9.84 2.36 4.67
C GLY A 81 -11.19 1.71 4.95
N MET A 82 -12.22 2.13 4.23
CA MET A 82 -13.56 1.53 4.23
C MET A 82 -13.91 1.05 2.84
N HIS A 83 -14.45 -0.16 2.76
CA HIS A 83 -15.08 -0.70 1.57
C HIS A 83 -16.40 -1.34 1.98
N GLU A 84 -17.51 -0.80 1.49
CA GLU A 84 -18.86 -1.17 1.93
C GLU A 84 -19.02 -1.04 3.46
N ARG A 85 -19.21 -2.17 4.16
CA ARG A 85 -19.30 -2.24 5.63
C ARG A 85 -18.01 -2.73 6.29
N LEU A 86 -17.00 -3.09 5.50
CA LEU A 86 -15.73 -3.61 5.99
C LEU A 86 -14.70 -2.51 6.15
N ALA A 87 -13.78 -2.71 7.07
CA ALA A 87 -12.65 -1.83 7.26
C ALA A 87 -11.33 -2.57 7.11
N ARG A 88 -10.35 -1.84 6.62
CA ARG A 88 -8.96 -2.30 6.50
C ARG A 88 -8.05 -1.30 7.18
N ARG A 89 -7.07 -1.79 7.93
CA ARG A 89 -6.05 -0.98 8.60
C ARG A 89 -4.70 -1.22 7.96
N TYR A 90 -3.96 -0.14 7.75
CA TYR A 90 -2.62 -0.16 7.17
C TYR A 90 -1.67 0.41 8.20
N HIS A 91 -0.65 -0.37 8.54
CA HIS A 91 0.28 -0.04 9.61
C HIS A 91 1.67 0.23 9.02
N TRP A 92 2.24 1.34 9.47
CA TRP A 92 3.57 1.81 9.13
C TRP A 92 4.33 2.06 10.42
N LEU A 93 5.62 1.71 10.45
CA LEU A 93 6.50 1.95 11.59
C LEU A 93 7.83 2.52 11.07
N SER A 94 8.30 3.61 11.65
CA SER A 94 9.52 4.30 11.21
C SER A 94 10.76 3.42 11.21
N GLU A 95 10.87 2.50 12.17
CA GLU A 95 12.02 1.60 12.35
C GLU A 95 12.17 0.59 11.20
N ASP A 96 11.06 0.16 10.60
CA ASP A 96 11.05 -0.90 9.58
C ASP A 96 11.11 -0.36 8.14
N ILE A 97 10.94 0.95 7.95
CA ILE A 97 10.83 1.55 6.62
C ILE A 97 12.19 1.69 5.96
N ARG A 98 12.36 0.96 4.86
CA ARG A 98 13.51 1.09 3.95
C ARG A 98 13.18 1.80 2.65
N SER A 99 11.90 1.79 2.26
CA SER A 99 11.34 2.44 1.08
C SER A 99 9.90 2.81 1.37
N PHE A 100 9.42 3.95 0.86
CA PHE A 100 7.99 4.26 0.95
C PHE A 100 7.16 3.50 -0.10
N VAL A 101 7.78 2.95 -1.14
CA VAL A 101 7.08 2.38 -2.30
C VAL A 101 7.33 0.89 -2.51
N GLU A 102 8.18 0.26 -1.70
CA GLU A 102 8.44 -1.18 -1.75
C GLU A 102 8.28 -1.79 -0.37
N GLU A 103 7.26 -2.64 -0.22
CA GLU A 103 6.85 -3.31 1.03
C GLU A 103 6.97 -2.43 2.28
N PRO A 104 6.36 -1.22 2.29
CA PRO A 104 6.54 -0.28 3.38
C PRO A 104 5.73 -0.64 4.64
N HIS A 105 4.71 -1.49 4.50
CA HIS A 105 3.80 -1.83 5.58
C HIS A 105 4.37 -2.88 6.51
N THR A 106 4.33 -2.62 7.82
CA THR A 106 4.55 -3.67 8.83
C THR A 106 3.38 -4.65 8.86
N GLY A 107 2.18 -4.18 8.54
CA GLY A 107 1.01 -5.03 8.39
C GLY A 107 -0.19 -4.33 7.75
N ILE A 108 -0.99 -5.11 7.04
CA ILE A 108 -2.29 -4.70 6.52
C ILE A 108 -3.31 -5.68 7.09
N ALA A 109 -4.20 -5.20 7.95
CA ALA A 109 -5.18 -6.03 8.64
C ALA A 109 -6.59 -5.77 8.09
N GLY A 110 -7.29 -6.82 7.71
CA GLY A 110 -8.67 -6.74 7.24
C GLY A 110 -9.39 -8.07 7.36
N ASP A 111 -10.72 -8.01 7.47
CA ASP A 111 -11.57 -9.20 7.66
C ASP A 111 -11.75 -10.01 6.36
N ARG A 112 -11.59 -9.34 5.21
CA ARG A 112 -11.75 -9.94 3.89
C ARG A 112 -10.51 -9.69 3.04
N ARG A 113 -10.04 -10.76 2.40
CA ARG A 113 -9.12 -10.68 1.28
C ARG A 113 -9.91 -10.50 0.00
N GLU A 114 -9.50 -9.51 -0.78
CA GLU A 114 -10.01 -9.27 -2.11
C GLU A 114 -9.33 -10.19 -3.12
N LYS A 115 -10.06 -10.57 -4.17
CA LYS A 115 -9.55 -11.52 -5.18
C LYS A 115 -8.54 -10.89 -6.13
N VAL A 116 -8.64 -9.58 -6.34
CA VAL A 116 -7.84 -8.84 -7.32
C VAL A 116 -7.52 -7.48 -6.72
N VAL A 117 -6.24 -7.25 -6.43
CA VAL A 117 -5.74 -6.00 -5.86
C VAL A 117 -4.51 -5.59 -6.62
N LEU A 118 -4.50 -4.40 -7.22
CA LEU A 118 -3.26 -3.88 -7.80
C LEU A 118 -2.35 -3.44 -6.65
N ASP A 119 -1.23 -4.14 -6.48
CA ASP A 119 -0.24 -3.84 -5.45
C ASP A 119 1.09 -3.44 -6.11
N MET A 120 1.25 -2.13 -6.33
CA MET A 120 2.50 -1.54 -6.81
C MET A 120 3.59 -1.47 -5.73
N THR A 121 3.29 -1.87 -4.49
CA THR A 121 4.27 -1.91 -3.39
C THR A 121 4.95 -3.27 -3.23
N ALA A 122 4.36 -4.34 -3.76
CA ALA A 122 4.97 -5.67 -3.75
C ALA A 122 6.36 -5.67 -4.42
N ARG A 123 7.29 -6.48 -3.92
CA ARG A 123 8.59 -6.71 -4.60
C ARG A 123 8.42 -7.18 -6.04
N ASP A 124 7.45 -8.06 -6.29
CA ASP A 124 7.14 -8.55 -7.64
C ASP A 124 6.78 -7.42 -8.63
N SER A 125 6.34 -6.27 -8.13
CA SER A 125 6.01 -5.10 -8.95
C SER A 125 7.21 -4.21 -9.27
N GLU A 126 8.44 -4.58 -8.90
CA GLU A 126 9.66 -3.77 -9.10
C GLU A 126 9.86 -3.37 -10.57
N GLU A 127 9.81 -4.35 -11.48
CA GLU A 127 9.98 -4.09 -12.91
C GLU A 127 8.86 -3.19 -13.45
N THR A 128 7.63 -3.36 -12.94
CA THR A 128 6.51 -2.48 -13.31
C THR A 128 6.74 -1.06 -12.82
N ARG A 129 7.30 -0.86 -11.62
CA ARG A 129 7.68 0.47 -11.10
C ARG A 129 8.74 1.14 -11.97
N LYS A 130 9.77 0.40 -12.40
CA LYS A 130 10.82 0.89 -13.30
C LYS A 130 10.25 1.28 -14.66
N THR A 131 9.48 0.40 -15.31
CA THR A 131 8.84 0.71 -16.59
C THR A 131 7.86 1.87 -16.47
N SER A 132 7.10 1.98 -15.38
CA SER A 132 6.25 3.15 -15.12
C SER A 132 7.04 4.45 -15.05
N LEU A 133 8.24 4.42 -14.48
CA LEU A 133 9.13 5.57 -14.41
C LEU A 133 9.66 5.95 -15.80
N ASP A 134 10.13 4.98 -16.57
CA ASP A 134 10.63 5.18 -17.94
C ASP A 134 9.54 5.74 -18.86
N LEU A 135 8.30 5.22 -18.73
CA LEU A 135 7.13 5.69 -19.45
C LEU A 135 6.79 7.15 -19.18
N VAL A 136 6.99 7.62 -17.96
CA VAL A 136 6.76 9.02 -17.58
C VAL A 136 7.93 9.91 -18.01
N ARG A 137 9.14 9.36 -18.09
CA ARG A 137 10.32 10.09 -18.58
C ARG A 137 10.35 10.22 -20.09
N ASP A 138 9.66 9.33 -20.83
CA ASP A 138 9.42 9.46 -22.27
C ASP A 138 8.23 10.42 -22.56
N ASP A 139 8.11 10.89 -23.81
CA ASP A 139 7.14 11.91 -24.21
C ASP A 139 5.68 11.50 -23.85
N PRO A 140 4.97 12.28 -23.01
CA PRO A 140 3.59 11.99 -22.60
C PRO A 140 2.59 11.89 -23.74
N ARG A 141 2.90 12.42 -24.92
CA ARG A 141 2.07 12.28 -26.12
C ARG A 141 2.02 10.83 -26.59
N ARG A 142 3.07 10.04 -26.36
CA ARG A 142 3.12 8.61 -26.68
C ARG A 142 2.26 7.78 -25.74
N LEU A 143 2.17 8.18 -24.46
CA LEU A 143 1.28 7.54 -23.48
C LEU A 143 -0.19 7.57 -23.90
N GLY A 144 -0.66 8.67 -24.50
CA GLY A 144 -2.03 8.73 -25.03
C GLY A 144 -2.28 7.74 -26.17
N GLY A 145 -1.26 7.46 -26.99
CA GLY A 145 -1.30 6.43 -28.03
C GLY A 145 -1.35 5.03 -27.43
N TYR A 146 -0.45 4.72 -26.49
CA TYR A 146 -0.40 3.43 -25.80
C TYR A 146 -1.68 3.10 -25.04
N VAL A 147 -2.29 4.08 -24.39
CA VAL A 147 -3.59 3.92 -23.71
C VAL A 147 -4.70 3.60 -24.70
N ARG A 148 -4.75 4.29 -25.84
CA ARG A 148 -5.72 4.01 -26.91
C ARG A 148 -5.49 2.66 -27.60
N GLU A 149 -4.24 2.26 -27.79
CA GLU A 149 -3.87 0.95 -28.34
C GLU A 149 -4.24 -0.18 -27.37
N ALA A 150 -4.07 0.03 -26.06
CA ALA A 150 -4.55 -0.89 -25.04
C ALA A 150 -6.09 -0.94 -24.94
N GLU A 151 -6.81 0.08 -25.43
CA GLU A 151 -8.27 0.12 -25.55
C GLU A 151 -8.79 -0.36 -26.92
N GLN A 152 -7.91 -0.74 -27.84
CA GLN A 152 -8.29 -1.05 -29.22
C GLN A 152 -9.28 -2.22 -29.27
N ARG A 153 -10.52 -1.94 -29.69
CA ARG A 153 -11.48 -2.98 -30.09
C ARG A 153 -10.89 -3.69 -31.31
N THR A 154 -10.73 -5.00 -31.24
CA THR A 154 -10.16 -5.78 -32.33
C THR A 154 -11.08 -5.77 -33.55
N LEU A 155 -10.54 -6.07 -34.73
CA LEU A 155 -11.30 -6.28 -35.98
C LEU A 155 -12.42 -7.35 -35.84
N ASP A 156 -12.37 -8.15 -34.77
CA ASP A 156 -13.35 -9.19 -34.44
C ASP A 156 -14.75 -8.62 -34.15
N ASP A 157 -14.87 -7.38 -33.65
CA ASP A 157 -16.16 -6.72 -33.43
C ASP A 157 -16.91 -6.45 -34.76
N TYR A 158 -16.20 -6.36 -35.88
CA TYR A 158 -16.79 -6.24 -37.22
C TYR A 158 -16.97 -7.59 -37.93
N LEU A 159 -16.21 -8.62 -37.52
CA LEU A 159 -16.10 -9.93 -38.19
C LEU A 159 -16.88 -11.06 -37.51
N ALA A 160 -17.79 -10.75 -36.57
CA ALA A 160 -18.60 -11.68 -35.77
C ALA A 160 -19.52 -12.67 -36.54
N ARG A 161 -19.25 -12.96 -37.82
CA ARG A 161 -19.93 -13.95 -38.67
C ARG A 161 -19.04 -15.09 -39.19
N SER A 162 -17.75 -15.15 -38.86
CA SER A 162 -16.88 -16.25 -39.32
C SER A 162 -16.42 -17.17 -38.18
N PRO A 163 -16.77 -18.47 -38.19
CA PRO A 163 -16.51 -19.41 -37.09
C PRO A 163 -15.04 -19.91 -36.99
N GLN A 164 -14.07 -19.20 -37.57
CA GLN A 164 -12.67 -19.63 -37.64
C GLN A 164 -11.67 -18.63 -37.04
N VAL A 165 -12.14 -17.55 -36.40
CA VAL A 165 -11.24 -16.59 -35.76
C VAL A 165 -11.02 -17.01 -34.31
N LEU A 166 -9.76 -17.28 -33.94
CA LEU A 166 -9.35 -17.47 -32.55
C LEU A 166 -9.52 -16.14 -31.81
N THR A 167 -10.61 -15.99 -31.06
CA THR A 167 -10.84 -14.84 -30.20
C THR A 167 -9.81 -14.85 -29.06
N LEU A 168 -8.81 -13.97 -29.14
CA LEU A 168 -7.98 -13.65 -27.99
C LEU A 168 -8.84 -12.85 -27.00
N ILE A 169 -9.41 -13.54 -26.02
CA ILE A 169 -10.16 -12.90 -24.94
C ILE A 169 -9.15 -12.16 -24.06
N MET A 170 -9.02 -10.85 -24.29
CA MET A 170 -8.36 -9.96 -23.34
C MET A 170 -9.01 -10.18 -21.96
N PRO A 171 -8.24 -10.43 -20.88
CA PRO A 171 -8.80 -10.50 -19.55
C PRO A 171 -9.65 -9.25 -19.31
N THR A 172 -10.85 -9.41 -18.75
CA THR A 172 -11.83 -8.34 -18.43
C THR A 172 -11.29 -7.23 -17.51
N ARG A 173 -10.01 -7.30 -17.15
CA ARG A 173 -9.29 -6.55 -16.12
C ARG A 173 -8.52 -5.35 -16.69
N HIS A 174 -8.49 -5.18 -18.02
CA HIS A 174 -7.66 -4.19 -18.73
C HIS A 174 -8.45 -2.99 -19.29
N THR A 175 -9.64 -2.65 -18.76
CA THR A 175 -10.25 -1.37 -19.14
C THR A 175 -9.45 -0.23 -18.52
N ILE A 176 -8.58 0.37 -19.32
CA ILE A 176 -8.07 1.70 -19.01
C ILE A 176 -9.31 2.61 -19.04
N SER A 177 -9.61 3.21 -17.89
CA SER A 177 -10.65 4.23 -17.85
C SER A 177 -10.05 5.48 -18.47
N ASP A 178 -10.77 6.14 -19.38
CA ASP A 178 -10.36 7.42 -19.97
C ASP A 178 -9.58 8.27 -18.96
N LEU A 179 -8.29 8.49 -19.26
CA LEU A 179 -7.44 9.31 -18.42
C LEU A 179 -8.01 10.72 -18.41
N THR A 180 -8.46 11.16 -17.23
CA THR A 180 -9.01 12.51 -17.10
C THR A 180 -7.95 13.55 -17.49
N GLU A 181 -8.37 14.70 -18.02
CA GLU A 181 -7.47 15.83 -18.33
C GLU A 181 -6.54 16.19 -17.17
N ARG A 182 -7.06 16.09 -15.94
CA ARG A 182 -6.27 16.31 -14.71
C ARG A 182 -5.17 15.27 -14.53
N THR A 183 -5.42 14.01 -14.87
CA THR A 183 -4.43 12.94 -14.82
C THR A 183 -3.37 13.14 -15.91
N MET A 184 -3.78 13.51 -17.12
CA MET A 184 -2.84 13.82 -18.21
C MET A 184 -1.96 15.03 -17.88
N ALA A 185 -2.53 16.08 -17.29
CA ALA A 185 -1.75 17.23 -16.82
C ALA A 185 -0.73 16.84 -15.74
N ALA A 186 -1.09 15.91 -14.85
CA ALA A 186 -0.15 15.40 -13.84
C ALA A 186 0.98 14.57 -14.45
N LEU A 187 0.70 13.75 -15.47
CA LEU A 187 1.72 12.98 -16.20
C LEU A 187 2.65 13.91 -16.99
N ARG A 188 2.12 14.96 -17.64
CA ARG A 188 2.95 16.00 -18.28
C ARG A 188 3.87 16.70 -17.29
N LYS A 189 3.33 17.07 -16.12
CA LYS A 189 4.14 17.64 -15.04
C LYS A 189 5.22 16.68 -14.55
N ALA A 190 4.91 15.39 -14.47
CA ALA A 190 5.91 14.40 -14.08
C ALA A 190 7.00 14.22 -15.13
N TYR A 191 6.66 14.28 -16.41
CA TYR A 191 7.65 14.36 -17.49
C TYR A 191 8.52 15.61 -17.42
N GLU A 192 7.96 16.78 -17.10
CA GLU A 192 8.76 18.01 -16.91
C GLU A 192 9.72 17.91 -15.73
N LEU A 193 9.30 17.24 -14.65
CA LEU A 193 10.10 17.09 -13.42
C LEU A 193 11.16 15.99 -13.53
N GLN A 194 11.02 15.04 -14.46
CA GLN A 194 11.94 13.90 -14.65
C GLN A 194 12.30 13.21 -13.33
N PRO A 195 11.34 12.62 -12.60
CA PRO A 195 11.58 12.03 -11.27
C PRO A 195 12.69 10.99 -11.34
N SER A 196 13.57 10.94 -10.33
CA SER A 196 14.74 10.06 -10.27
C SER A 196 14.37 8.60 -9.95
N ASN A 197 13.25 8.41 -9.27
CA ASN A 197 12.76 7.11 -8.80
C ASN A 197 11.22 7.09 -8.71
N TYR A 198 10.65 5.91 -8.41
CA TYR A 198 9.20 5.73 -8.33
C TYR A 198 8.56 6.46 -7.13
N GLU A 199 9.29 6.64 -6.03
CA GLU A 199 8.82 7.38 -4.86
C GLU A 199 8.57 8.85 -5.20
N GLU A 200 9.52 9.48 -5.89
CA GLU A 200 9.38 10.85 -6.40
C GLU A 200 8.20 10.97 -7.37
N LEU A 201 8.03 10.01 -8.28
CA LEU A 201 6.88 9.98 -9.20
C LEU A 201 5.55 9.98 -8.43
N VAL A 202 5.42 9.11 -7.42
CA VAL A 202 4.22 9.00 -6.59
C VAL A 202 4.01 10.26 -5.72
N ALA A 203 5.10 10.90 -5.27
CA ALA A 203 5.05 12.13 -4.49
C ALA A 203 4.51 13.34 -5.28
N ILE A 204 4.55 13.30 -6.62
CA ILE A 204 4.05 14.40 -7.46
C ILE A 204 2.54 14.59 -7.27
N ARG A 205 2.18 15.82 -6.90
CA ARG A 205 0.78 16.23 -6.75
C ARG A 205 0.04 16.06 -8.08
N GLY A 206 -0.96 15.17 -8.08
CA GLY A 206 -1.81 14.88 -9.24
C GLY A 206 -1.65 13.45 -9.74
N ILE A 207 -0.51 12.79 -9.47
CA ILE A 207 -0.32 11.37 -9.75
C ILE A 207 -1.15 10.56 -8.75
N GLY A 208 -2.37 10.19 -9.15
CA GLY A 208 -3.33 9.46 -8.31
C GLY A 208 -3.49 8.00 -8.74
N PRO A 209 -4.45 7.28 -8.15
CA PRO A 209 -4.67 5.85 -8.40
C PRO A 209 -4.88 5.54 -9.89
N LYS A 210 -5.61 6.42 -10.60
CA LYS A 210 -5.82 6.28 -12.05
C LYS A 210 -4.52 6.37 -12.86
N ALA A 211 -3.63 7.30 -12.49
CA ALA A 211 -2.35 7.48 -13.18
C ALA A 211 -1.46 6.25 -13.00
N VAL A 212 -1.31 5.80 -11.74
CA VAL A 212 -0.52 4.62 -11.41
C VAL A 212 -1.09 3.35 -12.05
N ARG A 213 -2.43 3.20 -12.05
CA ARG A 213 -3.09 2.06 -12.71
C ARG A 213 -2.81 2.06 -14.21
N ALA A 214 -2.93 3.20 -14.88
CA ALA A 214 -2.67 3.29 -16.31
C ALA A 214 -1.21 2.95 -16.65
N LEU A 215 -0.24 3.48 -15.90
CA LEU A 215 1.18 3.14 -16.08
C LEU A 215 1.44 1.65 -15.85
N ALA A 216 0.84 1.07 -14.80
CA ALA A 216 0.96 -0.36 -14.52
C ALA A 216 0.35 -1.24 -15.63
N LEU A 217 -0.80 -0.86 -16.17
CA LEU A 217 -1.44 -1.57 -17.27
C LEU A 217 -0.64 -1.45 -18.57
N VAL A 218 -0.12 -0.27 -18.91
CA VAL A 218 0.73 -0.08 -20.10
C VAL A 218 2.02 -0.89 -19.96
N SER A 219 2.63 -0.90 -18.77
CA SER A 219 3.80 -1.72 -18.44
C SER A 219 3.53 -3.21 -18.64
N ASP A 220 2.38 -3.70 -18.19
CA ASP A 220 1.97 -5.09 -18.35
C ASP A 220 1.70 -5.45 -19.82
N LEU A 221 0.85 -4.67 -20.48
CA LEU A 221 0.34 -4.97 -21.83
C LEU A 221 1.37 -4.79 -22.93
N ILE A 222 2.16 -3.72 -22.87
CA ILE A 222 3.11 -3.36 -23.94
C ILE A 222 4.49 -3.93 -23.67
N TYR A 223 4.92 -3.93 -22.40
CA TYR A 223 6.29 -4.30 -22.03
C TYR A 223 6.38 -5.66 -21.34
N GLY A 224 5.25 -6.35 -21.11
CA GLY A 224 5.23 -7.66 -20.45
C GLY A 224 5.70 -7.62 -18.99
N LYS A 225 5.68 -6.44 -18.36
CA LYS A 225 6.12 -6.23 -16.98
C LYS A 225 4.88 -6.09 -16.10
N SER A 226 4.37 -7.23 -15.65
CA SER A 226 3.13 -7.32 -14.89
C SER A 226 3.32 -6.91 -13.42
N PRO A 227 2.40 -6.12 -12.84
CA PRO A 227 2.38 -5.86 -11.40
C PRO A 227 1.82 -7.07 -10.62
N SER A 228 2.02 -7.04 -9.31
CA SER A 228 1.30 -7.92 -8.39
C SER A 228 -0.19 -7.58 -8.38
N TRP A 229 -1.01 -8.61 -8.57
CA TRP A 229 -2.47 -8.57 -8.45
C TRP A 229 -2.99 -9.21 -7.15
N ARG A 230 -2.09 -9.52 -6.22
CA ARG A 230 -2.37 -10.22 -4.96
C ARG A 230 -2.73 -9.22 -3.86
N ASP A 231 -3.70 -9.58 -3.04
CA ASP A 231 -4.04 -8.80 -1.85
C ASP A 231 -2.99 -9.00 -0.75
N PRO A 232 -2.26 -7.95 -0.32
CA PRO A 232 -1.27 -8.06 0.74
C PRO A 232 -1.90 -8.13 2.15
N ALA A 233 -3.23 -7.97 2.27
CA ALA A 233 -3.91 -8.07 3.55
C ALA A 233 -3.63 -9.41 4.24
N LYS A 234 -3.19 -9.33 5.49
CA LYS A 234 -3.10 -10.45 6.43
C LYS A 234 -4.43 -10.56 7.18
N TYR A 235 -4.62 -11.69 7.86
CA TYR A 235 -5.80 -11.92 8.70
C TYR A 235 -5.98 -10.77 9.70
N SER A 236 -7.23 -10.30 9.87
CA SER A 236 -7.58 -9.54 11.07
C SER A 236 -7.19 -10.36 12.29
N PHE A 237 -6.69 -9.69 13.34
CA PHE A 237 -6.18 -10.33 14.55
C PHE A 237 -7.04 -11.55 14.90
N ALA A 238 -6.43 -12.73 15.03
CA ALA A 238 -7.13 -14.00 15.22
C ALA A 238 -8.09 -14.02 16.43
N HIS A 239 -8.02 -12.98 17.27
CA HIS A 239 -8.76 -12.83 18.51
C HIS A 239 -9.53 -11.48 18.62
N GLY A 240 -9.81 -10.77 17.51
CA GLY A 240 -10.72 -9.61 17.58
C GLY A 240 -10.85 -8.72 16.33
N GLY A 241 -12.08 -8.33 16.00
CA GLY A 241 -12.47 -7.43 14.90
C GLY A 241 -13.02 -6.07 15.35
N LYS A 242 -13.27 -5.17 14.39
CA LYS A 242 -13.60 -3.75 14.60
C LYS A 242 -14.99 -3.47 15.20
N ASP A 243 -15.96 -4.38 15.06
CA ASP A 243 -17.38 -4.06 15.26
C ASP A 243 -17.89 -4.15 16.72
N GLY A 244 -16.98 -4.19 17.69
CA GLY A 244 -17.25 -3.66 19.03
C GLY A 244 -17.71 -4.67 20.08
N VAL A 245 -16.74 -5.16 20.86
CA VAL A 245 -16.71 -5.28 22.33
C VAL A 245 -15.20 -5.21 22.67
N PRO A 246 -14.71 -4.64 23.79
CA PRO A 246 -13.35 -4.96 24.19
C PRO A 246 -13.27 -6.49 24.30
N TYR A 247 -12.57 -7.14 23.38
CA TYR A 247 -12.22 -8.54 23.54
C TYR A 247 -11.05 -8.55 24.53
N PRO A 248 -11.23 -8.99 25.78
CA PRO A 248 -10.07 -9.33 26.58
C PRO A 248 -9.24 -10.34 25.76
N VAL A 249 -7.92 -10.19 25.76
CA VAL A 249 -7.03 -11.17 25.13
C VAL A 249 -7.48 -12.54 25.61
N ASP A 250 -7.91 -13.39 24.68
CA ASP A 250 -8.34 -14.75 25.00
C ASP A 250 -7.10 -15.59 25.31
N LYS A 251 -6.57 -15.37 26.52
CA LYS A 251 -5.35 -16.00 27.01
C LYS A 251 -5.44 -17.52 26.94
N LEU A 252 -6.64 -18.09 27.12
CA LEU A 252 -6.85 -19.54 27.06
C LEU A 252 -6.66 -20.07 25.64
N THR A 253 -7.28 -19.43 24.65
CA THR A 253 -7.09 -19.81 23.24
C THR A 253 -5.66 -19.56 22.79
N TYR A 254 -5.03 -18.47 23.24
CA TYR A 254 -3.60 -18.21 23.03
C TYR A 254 -2.73 -19.34 23.58
N GLN A 255 -2.86 -19.65 24.88
CA GLN A 255 -2.09 -20.70 25.55
C GLN A 255 -2.25 -22.04 24.85
N LYS A 256 -3.48 -22.39 24.48
CA LYS A 256 -3.78 -23.65 23.79
C LYS A 256 -3.17 -23.71 22.40
N THR A 257 -3.14 -22.59 21.67
CA THR A 257 -2.48 -22.51 20.36
C THR A 257 -0.97 -22.67 20.51
N THR A 258 -0.37 -22.05 21.53
CA THR A 258 1.04 -22.22 21.88
C THR A 258 1.36 -23.68 22.20
N GLU A 259 0.58 -24.32 23.06
CA GLU A 259 0.75 -25.74 23.43
C GLU A 259 0.68 -26.66 22.20
N ILE A 260 -0.26 -26.40 21.28
CA ILE A 260 -0.38 -27.17 20.03
C ILE A 260 0.85 -26.97 19.15
N LEU A 261 1.34 -25.74 18.99
CA LEU A 261 2.54 -25.44 18.20
C LEU A 261 3.81 -26.03 18.82
N GLU A 262 3.96 -25.93 20.15
CA GLU A 262 5.05 -26.56 20.89
C GLU A 262 5.01 -28.08 20.74
N GLY A 263 3.84 -28.70 20.90
CA GLY A 263 3.64 -30.14 20.69
C GLY A 263 3.99 -30.57 19.26
N ALA A 264 3.55 -29.82 18.25
CA ALA A 264 3.88 -30.10 16.86
C ALA A 264 5.39 -30.00 16.59
N ILE A 265 6.10 -29.03 17.18
CA ILE A 265 7.56 -28.91 17.06
C ILE A 265 8.27 -30.07 17.79
N GLN A 266 7.76 -30.47 18.95
CA GLN A 266 8.30 -31.61 19.70
C GLN A 266 8.14 -32.93 18.94
N GLU A 267 7.01 -33.14 18.27
CA GLU A 267 6.72 -34.36 17.48
C GLU A 267 7.36 -34.36 16.09
N ALA A 268 7.70 -33.19 15.53
CA ALA A 268 8.34 -33.10 14.22
C ALA A 268 9.64 -33.91 14.16
N LYS A 269 9.94 -34.58 13.04
CA LYS A 269 11.22 -35.30 12.83
C LYS A 269 12.35 -34.34 12.45
N LEU A 270 12.67 -33.42 13.37
CA LEU A 270 13.77 -32.46 13.24
C LEU A 270 14.93 -32.81 14.16
N GLU A 271 16.14 -32.35 13.81
CA GLU A 271 17.29 -32.46 14.70
C GLU A 271 17.05 -31.67 16.00
N ARG A 272 17.60 -32.18 17.12
CA ARG A 272 17.36 -31.62 18.47
C ARG A 272 17.70 -30.12 18.57
N LYS A 273 18.74 -29.68 17.84
CA LYS A 273 19.17 -28.27 17.81
C LYS A 273 18.16 -27.38 17.08
N GLU A 274 17.57 -27.86 15.99
CA GLU A 274 16.55 -27.12 15.24
C GLU A 274 15.25 -27.01 16.02
N LYS A 275 14.84 -28.05 16.74
CA LYS A 275 13.68 -27.99 17.66
C LYS A 275 13.86 -26.95 18.75
N LEU A 276 15.02 -26.97 19.43
CA LEU A 276 15.33 -26.00 20.49
C LEU A 276 15.34 -24.57 19.96
N ASN A 277 15.91 -24.34 18.77
CA ASN A 277 15.89 -23.02 18.15
C ASN A 277 14.48 -22.59 17.73
N ALA A 278 13.65 -23.50 17.22
CA ALA A 278 12.27 -23.20 16.86
C ALA A 278 11.43 -22.82 18.08
N ILE A 279 11.55 -23.57 19.19
CA ILE A 279 10.88 -23.25 20.47
C ILE A 279 11.38 -21.91 21.01
N ARG A 280 12.69 -21.65 20.96
CA ARG A 280 13.27 -20.38 21.44
C ARG A 280 12.76 -19.18 20.65
N ARG A 281 12.67 -19.30 19.32
CA ARG A 281 12.10 -18.26 18.45
C ARG A 281 10.61 -18.05 18.70
N LEU A 282 9.86 -19.11 19.01
CA LEU A 282 8.45 -19.01 19.39
C LEU A 282 8.31 -18.22 20.70
N HIS A 283 9.20 -18.46 21.66
CA HIS A 283 9.20 -17.83 22.97
C HIS A 283 9.71 -16.37 22.94
N GLU A 284 10.56 -16.01 21.97
CA GLU A 284 11.04 -14.64 21.72
C GLU A 284 10.03 -13.78 20.94
N PHE A 285 9.11 -14.41 20.19
CA PHE A 285 8.08 -13.72 19.41
C PHE A 285 6.84 -13.33 20.25
N LEU A 286 6.69 -13.92 21.44
CA LEU A 286 5.63 -13.66 22.41
C LEU A 286 6.07 -12.62 23.45
#